data_AF-A0AA39X3T1-F1
#
_entry.id   AF-A0AA39X3T1-F1
#
_cell.length_a   1.000
_cell.length_b   1.000
_cell.length_c   1.000
_cell.angle_alpha   90.00
_cell.angle_beta   90.00
_cell.angle_gamma   90.00
#
_symmetry.space_group_name_H-M   'P 1'
#
loop_
_entity.id
_entity.type
_entity.pdbx_description
1 polymer ?
#
loop_
_entity_poly.entity_id
_entity_poly.type
_entity_poly.pdbx_seq_one_letter_code
_entity_poly.pdbx_strand_id
1 'polypeptide(L)'
;MTITNPIPDPHPADDDLALEIADLERRLAAAKAKLTPKHTSLSLTPPPISTTANHFLLLLSDSALPLGSFAFSSGLESYLAHHKSNHHTRTTPSFTSFLPLSISSYASTTLPFALAAYRDPSTENLVRLDDALDATIICTVGRRASVAQGRALLSIWERSLAGALPGEKGDGLKGFSVILKASIAAGREDGEPPPASAHLAPLFGAIGRLAGLSLEQTAYVFMLGHVKALVSAAVRAGMFGPYQAQKTLAGETVQGLINAALAREWETPVEKAGQCVPVMDLWFGRHEVLYSRIFNS
;
A
#
# COMPACT_ATOMS: atom_id res chain seq x y z
N MET A 1 -38.37 -45.07 -81.86
CA MET A 1 -38.03 -45.91 -80.70
C MET A 1 -38.23 -45.07 -79.45
N THR A 2 -39.33 -45.28 -78.75
CA THR A 2 -39.61 -44.66 -77.46
C THR A 2 -40.51 -45.62 -76.70
N ILE A 3 -39.92 -46.40 -75.80
CA ILE A 3 -40.63 -47.27 -74.86
C ILE A 3 -40.61 -46.53 -73.53
N THR A 4 -41.76 -46.04 -73.09
CA THR A 4 -41.95 -45.44 -71.77
C THR A 4 -42.20 -46.56 -70.76
N ASN A 5 -41.25 -46.80 -69.86
CA ASN A 5 -41.47 -47.63 -68.67
C ASN A 5 -42.20 -46.81 -67.59
N PRO A 6 -43.14 -47.39 -66.83
CA PRO A 6 -43.76 -46.70 -65.70
C PRO A 6 -42.77 -46.59 -64.54
N ILE A 7 -42.77 -45.45 -63.85
CA ILE A 7 -42.08 -45.25 -62.57
C ILE A 7 -42.85 -46.07 -61.52
N PRO A 8 -42.21 -46.94 -60.72
CA PRO A 8 -42.89 -47.63 -59.64
C PRO A 8 -43.16 -46.64 -58.49
N ASP A 9 -44.38 -46.65 -57.96
CA ASP A 9 -44.77 -45.86 -56.78
C ASP A 9 -43.87 -46.21 -55.58
N PRO A 10 -43.51 -45.23 -54.73
CA PRO A 10 -42.68 -45.46 -53.56
C PRO A 10 -43.37 -46.45 -52.61
N HIS A 11 -42.66 -47.52 -52.27
CA HIS A 11 -43.15 -48.54 -51.34
C HIS A 11 -43.33 -47.90 -49.95
N PRO A 12 -44.46 -48.12 -49.26
CA PRO A 12 -44.75 -47.51 -47.94
C PRO A 12 -43.76 -47.91 -46.83
N ALA A 13 -42.84 -48.82 -47.09
CA ALA A 13 -41.76 -49.21 -46.18
C ALA A 13 -40.56 -48.25 -46.21
N ASP A 14 -40.33 -47.54 -47.31
CA ASP A 14 -39.19 -46.61 -47.43
C ASP A 14 -39.45 -45.29 -46.67
N ASP A 15 -40.71 -44.84 -46.61
CA ASP A 15 -41.10 -43.67 -45.81
C ASP A 15 -40.99 -43.94 -44.30
N ASP A 16 -41.29 -45.18 -43.87
CA ASP A 16 -41.19 -45.57 -42.46
C ASP A 16 -39.71 -45.64 -42.01
N LEU A 17 -38.83 -46.16 -42.88
CA LEU A 17 -37.38 -46.14 -42.66
C LEU A 17 -36.81 -44.71 -42.65
N ALA A 18 -37.30 -43.82 -43.52
CA ALA A 18 -36.88 -42.42 -43.52
C ALA A 18 -37.28 -41.70 -42.22
N LEU A 19 -38.47 -42.00 -41.68
CA LEU A 19 -38.92 -41.49 -40.39
C LEU A 19 -38.12 -42.05 -39.21
N GLU A 20 -37.77 -43.34 -39.26
CA GLU A 20 -36.93 -43.99 -38.25
C GLU A 20 -35.52 -43.38 -38.21
N ILE A 21 -34.91 -43.14 -39.39
CA ILE A 21 -33.60 -42.47 -39.50
C ILE A 21 -33.69 -41.05 -38.91
N ALA A 22 -34.73 -40.29 -39.23
CA ALA A 22 -34.90 -38.93 -38.71
C ALA A 22 -35.07 -38.90 -37.17
N ASP A 23 -35.76 -39.89 -36.58
CA ASP A 23 -35.87 -40.02 -35.12
C ASP A 23 -34.51 -40.38 -34.49
N LEU A 24 -33.79 -41.33 -35.08
CA LEU A 24 -32.46 -41.73 -34.60
C LEU A 24 -31.44 -40.59 -34.67
N GLU A 25 -31.46 -39.78 -35.74
CA GLU A 25 -30.63 -38.59 -35.85
C GLU A 25 -30.98 -37.53 -34.80
N ARG A 26 -32.28 -37.32 -34.53
CA ARG A 26 -32.73 -36.40 -33.48
C ARG A 26 -32.30 -36.88 -32.10
N ARG A 27 -32.38 -38.19 -31.83
CA ARG A 27 -31.91 -38.81 -30.58
C ARG A 27 -30.39 -38.73 -30.44
N LEU A 28 -29.65 -38.91 -31.53
CA LEU A 28 -28.20 -38.74 -31.57
C LEU A 28 -27.81 -37.27 -31.27
N ALA A 29 -28.50 -36.30 -31.88
CA ALA A 29 -28.26 -34.88 -31.63
C ALA A 29 -28.54 -34.51 -30.16
N ALA A 30 -29.64 -35.01 -29.59
CA ALA A 30 -29.96 -34.83 -28.18
C ALA A 30 -28.94 -35.50 -27.24
N ALA A 31 -28.44 -36.69 -27.60
CA ALA A 31 -27.40 -37.37 -26.85
C ALA A 31 -26.05 -36.64 -26.93
N LYS A 32 -25.66 -36.12 -28.10
CA LYS A 32 -24.46 -35.30 -28.30
C LYS A 32 -24.53 -33.97 -27.54
N ALA A 33 -25.72 -33.34 -27.49
CA ALA A 33 -25.95 -32.15 -26.67
C ALA A 33 -25.87 -32.42 -25.16
N LYS A 34 -26.22 -33.63 -24.72
CA LYS A 34 -26.01 -34.09 -23.33
C LYS A 34 -24.56 -34.49 -23.05
N LEU A 35 -23.83 -34.94 -24.08
CA LEU A 35 -22.41 -35.31 -24.03
C LEU A 35 -21.48 -34.11 -24.27
N THR A 36 -21.98 -32.86 -24.34
CA THR A 36 -21.08 -31.70 -24.27
C THR A 36 -20.41 -31.78 -22.91
N PRO A 37 -19.10 -32.05 -22.85
CA PRO A 37 -18.48 -32.43 -21.60
C PRO A 37 -18.59 -31.23 -20.66
N LYS A 38 -19.38 -31.37 -19.59
CA LYS A 38 -19.21 -30.60 -18.35
C LYS A 38 -17.90 -30.96 -17.63
N HIS A 39 -16.89 -31.40 -18.38
CA HIS A 39 -15.52 -31.13 -17.99
C HIS A 39 -15.31 -29.65 -18.27
N THR A 40 -15.69 -28.82 -17.30
CA THR A 40 -14.84 -27.71 -16.92
C THR A 40 -13.49 -28.36 -16.61
N SER A 41 -12.68 -28.60 -17.65
CA SER A 41 -11.26 -28.77 -17.44
C SER A 41 -10.86 -27.46 -16.79
N LEU A 42 -10.70 -27.51 -15.47
CA LEU A 42 -9.90 -26.53 -14.76
C LEU A 42 -8.60 -26.51 -15.56
N SER A 43 -8.44 -25.50 -16.41
CA SER A 43 -7.20 -25.31 -17.13
C SER A 43 -6.15 -25.16 -16.05
N LEU A 44 -5.44 -26.26 -15.77
CA LEU A 44 -4.33 -26.36 -14.84
C LEU A 44 -3.10 -25.63 -15.37
N THR A 45 -3.23 -24.91 -16.50
CA THR A 45 -2.26 -23.90 -16.89
C THR A 45 -2.13 -22.93 -15.71
N PRO A 46 -1.00 -22.95 -14.97
CA PRO A 46 -0.81 -21.97 -13.93
C PRO A 46 -0.98 -20.59 -14.58
N PRO A 47 -1.75 -19.67 -13.98
CA PRO A 47 -1.80 -18.32 -14.51
C PRO A 47 -0.35 -17.81 -14.65
N PRO A 48 -0.04 -17.01 -15.69
CA PRO A 48 1.30 -16.45 -15.83
C PRO A 48 1.65 -15.78 -14.51
N ILE A 49 2.65 -16.33 -13.81
CA ILE A 49 2.99 -15.89 -12.46
C ILE A 49 3.62 -14.51 -12.64
N SER A 50 2.82 -13.46 -12.51
CA SER A 50 3.31 -12.08 -12.45
C SER A 50 3.97 -11.88 -11.08
N THR A 51 5.20 -12.36 -10.96
CA THR A 51 5.96 -12.42 -9.70
C THR A 51 6.51 -11.05 -9.30
N THR A 52 6.72 -10.14 -10.24
CA THR A 52 7.49 -8.91 -9.99
C THR A 52 6.78 -7.95 -9.04
N ALA A 53 5.51 -7.62 -9.29
CA ALA A 53 4.76 -6.70 -8.43
C ALA A 53 4.58 -7.27 -7.01
N ASN A 54 4.28 -8.57 -6.90
CA ASN A 54 4.19 -9.26 -5.62
C ASN A 54 5.53 -9.30 -4.88
N HIS A 55 6.64 -9.48 -5.60
CA HIS A 55 7.98 -9.45 -5.02
C HIS A 55 8.29 -8.09 -4.37
N PHE A 56 8.07 -6.99 -5.10
CA PHE A 56 8.32 -5.65 -4.56
C PHE A 56 7.30 -5.25 -3.48
N LEU A 57 6.06 -5.72 -3.56
CA LEU A 57 5.08 -5.57 -2.48
C LEU A 57 5.63 -6.15 -1.18
N LEU A 58 6.14 -7.39 -1.24
CA LEU A 58 6.72 -8.05 -0.07
C LEU A 58 7.93 -7.29 0.47
N LEU A 59 8.85 -6.87 -0.41
CA LEU A 59 10.04 -6.09 -0.04
C LEU A 59 9.68 -4.76 0.64
N LEU A 60 8.77 -3.99 0.06
CA LEU A 60 8.33 -2.70 0.61
C LEU A 60 7.52 -2.86 1.89
N SER A 61 6.87 -4.00 2.08
CA SER A 61 6.12 -4.33 3.30
C SER A 61 6.98 -4.90 4.43
N ASP A 62 8.25 -5.21 4.17
CA ASP A 62 9.13 -5.86 5.13
C ASP A 62 9.47 -4.91 6.29
N SER A 63 9.31 -5.40 7.52
CA SER A 63 9.73 -4.68 8.73
C SER A 63 11.25 -4.49 8.84
N ALA A 64 12.03 -5.29 8.12
CA ALA A 64 13.48 -5.19 8.05
C ALA A 64 13.98 -4.24 6.95
N LEU A 65 13.08 -3.63 6.17
CA LEU A 65 13.46 -2.60 5.20
C LEU A 65 14.22 -1.48 5.93
N PRO A 66 15.45 -1.12 5.51
CA PRO A 66 16.36 -0.28 6.30
C PRO A 66 16.02 1.21 6.21
N LEU A 67 14.76 1.56 6.52
CA LEU A 67 14.27 2.93 6.64
C LEU A 67 14.63 3.57 7.99
N GLY A 68 15.05 2.76 8.97
CA GLY A 68 15.22 3.21 10.35
C GLY A 68 13.91 3.41 11.11
N SER A 69 12.75 2.99 10.56
CA SER A 69 11.44 3.12 11.20
C SER A 69 11.36 2.48 12.59
N PHE A 70 12.16 1.44 12.84
CA PHE A 70 12.32 0.83 14.16
C PHE A 70 12.82 1.83 15.22
N ALA A 71 13.59 2.84 14.85
CA ALA A 71 14.13 3.81 15.80
C ALA A 71 13.09 4.82 16.30
N PHE A 72 11.91 4.92 15.68
CA PHE A 72 10.90 5.94 16.00
C PHE A 72 9.68 5.34 16.70
N SER A 73 9.15 6.04 17.71
CA SER A 73 7.93 5.60 18.42
C SER A 73 6.67 6.39 18.04
N SER A 74 6.83 7.41 17.20
CA SER A 74 5.75 8.30 16.76
C SER A 74 4.89 8.85 17.91
N GLY A 75 5.56 9.23 19.01
CA GLY A 75 4.94 9.80 20.21
C GLY A 75 4.48 8.80 21.27
N LEU A 76 4.58 7.48 21.03
CA LEU A 76 4.15 6.45 22.00
C LEU A 76 4.96 6.52 23.30
N GLU A 77 6.28 6.75 23.23
CA GLU A 77 7.10 6.85 24.44
C GLU A 77 6.72 8.05 25.30
N SER A 78 6.52 9.22 24.67
CA SER A 78 6.03 10.42 25.36
C SER A 78 4.64 10.22 25.95
N TYR A 79 3.74 9.57 25.22
CA TYR A 79 2.41 9.21 25.72
C TYR A 79 2.53 8.39 27.03
N LEU A 80 3.36 7.34 27.03
CA LEU A 80 3.58 6.51 28.22
C LEU A 80 4.22 7.29 29.36
N ALA A 81 5.26 8.09 29.08
CA ALA A 81 6.00 8.83 30.09
C ALA A 81 5.11 9.88 30.79
N HIS A 82 4.31 10.63 30.04
CA HIS A 82 3.46 11.67 30.62
C HIS A 82 2.23 11.13 31.33
N HIS A 83 1.72 9.96 30.93
CA HIS A 83 0.67 9.28 31.70
C HIS A 83 1.20 8.69 33.02
N LYS A 84 2.45 8.21 33.08
CA LYS A 84 3.07 7.72 34.33
C LYS A 84 3.28 8.84 35.35
N SER A 85 3.62 10.05 34.89
CA SER A 85 3.90 11.19 35.77
C SER A 85 2.64 11.84 36.37
N ASN A 86 1.46 11.65 35.78
CA ASN A 86 0.22 12.25 36.24
C ASN A 86 -0.51 11.32 37.23
N HIS A 87 -0.12 11.39 38.50
CA HIS A 87 -0.80 10.67 39.61
C HIS A 87 -2.30 11.03 39.77
N HIS A 88 -2.76 12.14 39.18
CA HIS A 88 -4.15 12.59 39.25
C HIS A 88 -5.06 11.98 38.17
N THR A 89 -4.50 11.40 37.10
CA THR A 89 -5.30 10.75 36.04
C THR A 89 -5.36 9.24 36.29
N ARG A 90 -6.53 8.73 36.66
CA ARG A 90 -6.78 7.29 36.92
C ARG A 90 -6.75 6.39 35.68
N THR A 91 -6.49 6.93 34.49
CA THR A 91 -6.52 6.17 33.24
C THR A 91 -5.13 5.61 32.92
N THR A 92 -4.98 4.30 33.04
CA THR A 92 -3.78 3.57 32.60
C THR A 92 -3.57 3.80 31.10
N PRO A 93 -2.37 4.22 30.66
CA PRO A 93 -2.11 4.38 29.24
C PRO A 93 -2.24 3.03 28.54
N SER A 94 -2.97 3.01 27.43
CA SER A 94 -3.25 1.78 26.68
C SER A 94 -2.92 1.94 25.20
N PHE A 95 -2.28 0.92 24.64
CA PHE A 95 -2.02 0.85 23.20
C PHE A 95 -3.32 0.83 22.40
N THR A 96 -4.38 0.22 22.94
CA THR A 96 -5.69 0.17 22.27
C THR A 96 -6.35 1.54 22.15
N SER A 97 -6.04 2.48 23.05
CA SER A 97 -6.51 3.86 22.97
C SER A 97 -5.60 4.73 22.11
N PHE A 98 -4.29 4.49 22.13
CA PHE A 98 -3.30 5.24 21.36
C PHE A 98 -3.33 4.91 19.86
N LEU A 99 -3.47 3.63 19.51
CA LEU A 99 -3.33 3.16 18.13
C LEU A 99 -4.34 3.81 17.15
N PRO A 100 -5.66 3.90 17.44
CA PRO A 100 -6.61 4.56 16.55
C PRO A 100 -6.29 6.05 16.35
N LEU A 101 -5.85 6.74 17.40
CA LEU A 101 -5.45 8.14 17.33
C LEU A 101 -4.23 8.33 16.43
N SER A 102 -3.23 7.45 16.58
CA SER A 102 -2.01 7.49 15.78
C SER A 102 -2.26 7.16 14.32
N ILE A 103 -3.09 6.14 14.02
CA ILE A 103 -3.48 5.81 12.64
C ILE A 103 -4.25 6.98 12.01
N SER A 104 -5.23 7.54 12.73
CA SER A 104 -6.05 8.63 12.19
C SER A 104 -5.21 9.87 11.88
N SER A 105 -4.33 10.24 12.81
CA SER A 105 -3.38 11.35 12.67
C SER A 105 -2.43 11.14 11.49
N TYR A 106 -1.76 9.98 11.44
CA TYR A 106 -0.80 9.68 10.38
C TYR A 106 -1.47 9.65 9.00
N ALA A 107 -2.67 9.06 8.90
CA ALA A 107 -3.43 9.04 7.66
C ALA A 107 -3.75 10.47 7.18
N SER A 108 -4.37 11.31 8.02
CA SER A 108 -4.79 12.64 7.59
C SER A 108 -3.64 13.58 7.24
N THR A 109 -2.45 13.40 7.82
CA THR A 109 -1.29 14.25 7.56
C THR A 109 -0.39 13.76 6.43
N THR A 110 -0.35 12.46 6.14
CA THR A 110 0.66 11.89 5.20
C THR A 110 0.07 11.11 4.03
N LEU A 111 -1.09 10.47 4.18
CA LEU A 111 -1.65 9.60 3.15
C LEU A 111 -2.04 10.37 1.87
N PRO A 112 -2.66 11.57 1.93
CA PRO A 112 -2.94 12.37 0.73
C PRO A 112 -1.69 12.61 -0.14
N PHE A 113 -0.53 12.85 0.49
CA PHE A 113 0.74 13.07 -0.21
C PHE A 113 1.26 11.80 -0.88
N ALA A 114 1.16 10.65 -0.21
CA ALA A 114 1.53 9.36 -0.80
C ALA A 114 0.63 9.01 -2.01
N LEU A 115 -0.68 9.24 -1.88
CA LEU A 115 -1.63 9.00 -2.97
C LEU A 115 -1.39 9.96 -4.15
N ALA A 116 -1.13 11.24 -3.88
CA ALA A 116 -0.84 12.24 -4.91
C ALA A 116 0.45 11.92 -5.68
N ALA A 117 1.53 11.55 -4.98
CA ALA A 117 2.80 11.17 -5.60
C ALA A 117 2.72 9.85 -6.36
N TYR A 118 1.88 8.91 -5.91
CA TYR A 118 1.57 7.71 -6.70
C TYR A 118 0.84 8.11 -7.99
N ARG A 119 -0.17 8.99 -7.93
CA ARG A 119 -0.95 9.37 -9.12
C ARG A 119 -0.08 10.06 -10.19
N ASP A 120 0.84 10.93 -9.76
CA ASP A 120 1.83 11.58 -10.61
C ASP A 120 3.24 11.55 -9.97
N PRO A 121 4.13 10.63 -10.41
CA PRO A 121 5.49 10.53 -9.90
C PRO A 121 6.50 11.43 -10.64
N SER A 122 6.05 12.48 -11.35
CA SER A 122 6.93 13.43 -12.04
C SER A 122 7.84 14.19 -11.06
N THR A 123 9.04 14.59 -11.51
CA THR A 123 9.98 15.34 -10.66
C THR A 123 9.37 16.62 -10.11
N GLU A 124 8.67 17.39 -10.95
CA GLU A 124 8.03 18.65 -10.57
C GLU A 124 6.99 18.43 -9.46
N ASN A 125 6.11 17.44 -9.63
CA ASN A 125 5.11 17.14 -8.62
C ASN A 125 5.73 16.60 -7.32
N LEU A 126 6.78 15.79 -7.40
CA LEU A 126 7.48 15.30 -6.20
C LEU A 126 8.11 16.43 -5.40
N VAL A 127 8.78 17.38 -6.06
CA VAL A 127 9.34 18.57 -5.40
C VAL A 127 8.24 19.39 -4.73
N ARG A 128 7.13 19.65 -5.45
CA ARG A 128 5.99 20.40 -4.92
C ARG A 128 5.35 19.71 -3.71
N LEU A 129 5.15 18.39 -3.78
CA LEU A 129 4.56 17.61 -2.68
C LEU A 129 5.49 17.53 -1.47
N ASP A 130 6.80 17.43 -1.70
CA ASP A 130 7.81 17.40 -0.65
C ASP A 130 7.86 18.73 0.11
N ASP A 131 7.91 19.86 -0.61
CA ASP A 131 7.88 21.21 -0.04
C ASP A 131 6.59 21.48 0.74
N ALA A 132 5.43 21.16 0.16
CA ALA A 132 4.15 21.31 0.83
C ALA A 132 4.05 20.43 2.10
N LEU A 133 4.59 19.22 2.08
CA LEU A 133 4.62 18.38 3.27
C LEU A 133 5.57 18.92 4.33
N ASP A 134 6.76 19.42 3.96
CA ASP A 134 7.71 20.03 4.90
C ASP A 134 7.05 21.23 5.63
N ALA A 135 6.35 22.07 4.87
CA ALA A 135 5.63 23.24 5.39
C ALA A 135 4.46 22.89 6.33
N THR A 136 3.81 21.74 6.16
CA THR A 136 2.68 21.33 7.00
C THR A 136 3.09 20.57 8.27
N ILE A 137 4.30 19.97 8.31
CA ILE A 137 4.79 19.27 9.50
C ILE A 137 5.39 20.28 10.50
N ILE A 138 4.53 20.75 11.42
CA ILE A 138 4.91 21.68 12.50
C ILE A 138 5.87 21.01 13.49
N CYS A 139 5.64 19.73 13.81
CA CYS A 139 6.46 18.98 14.76
C CYS A 139 7.86 18.73 14.19
N THR A 140 8.88 19.42 14.71
CA THR A 140 10.28 19.32 14.26
C THR A 140 10.81 17.89 14.33
N VAL A 141 10.40 17.16 15.37
CA VAL A 141 10.71 15.75 15.60
C VAL A 141 10.14 14.88 14.49
N GLY A 142 8.82 15.01 14.24
CA GLY A 142 8.14 14.29 13.16
C GLY A 142 8.69 14.65 11.77
N ARG A 143 9.07 15.91 11.55
CA ARG A 143 9.69 16.37 10.30
C ARG A 143 11.03 15.66 10.07
N ARG A 144 11.91 15.62 11.07
CA ARG A 144 13.19 14.90 10.98
C ARG A 144 13.00 13.40 10.76
N ALA A 145 12.04 12.79 11.44
CA ALA A 145 11.73 11.37 11.26
C ALA A 145 11.29 11.07 9.82
N SER A 146 10.36 11.87 9.29
CA SER A 146 9.87 11.74 7.91
C SER A 146 10.98 11.92 6.87
N VAL A 147 11.83 12.94 7.05
CA VAL A 147 12.99 13.18 6.16
C VAL A 147 14.02 12.07 6.24
N ALA A 148 14.36 11.59 7.44
CA ALA A 148 15.34 10.52 7.61
C ALA A 148 14.88 9.24 6.92
N GLN A 149 13.60 8.85 7.11
CA GLN A 149 13.02 7.67 6.48
C GLN A 149 12.89 7.82 4.96
N GLY A 150 12.48 9.00 4.46
CA GLY A 150 12.37 9.25 3.03
C GLY A 150 13.73 9.25 2.32
N ARG A 151 14.76 9.85 2.91
CA ARG A 151 16.14 9.78 2.40
C ARG A 151 16.66 8.33 2.36
N ALA A 152 16.40 7.56 3.41
CA ALA A 152 16.77 6.14 3.44
C ALA A 152 16.08 5.37 2.31
N LEU A 153 14.77 5.58 2.13
CA LEU A 153 13.97 4.96 1.07
C LEU A 153 14.49 5.32 -0.33
N LEU A 154 14.76 6.60 -0.60
CA LEU A 154 15.34 7.05 -1.87
C LEU A 154 16.69 6.39 -2.13
N SER A 155 17.52 6.23 -1.10
CA SER A 155 18.82 5.56 -1.24
C SER A 155 18.69 4.07 -1.55
N ILE A 156 17.69 3.38 -0.97
CA ILE A 156 17.39 1.98 -1.27
C ILE A 156 16.90 1.86 -2.72
N TRP A 157 16.07 2.80 -3.15
CA TRP A 157 15.61 2.88 -4.53
C TRP A 157 16.80 2.98 -5.49
N GLU A 158 17.69 3.96 -5.31
CA GLU A 158 18.84 4.19 -6.18
C GLU A 158 19.81 3.00 -6.20
N ARG A 159 20.07 2.38 -5.05
CA ARG A 159 21.08 1.33 -4.93
C ARG A 159 20.60 -0.07 -5.26
N SER A 160 19.30 -0.34 -5.15
CA SER A 160 18.79 -1.71 -5.17
C SER A 160 17.56 -1.89 -6.04
N LEU A 161 16.53 -1.06 -5.90
CA LEU A 161 15.25 -1.31 -6.56
C LEU A 161 15.24 -0.85 -8.02
N ALA A 162 15.81 0.32 -8.32
CA ALA A 162 15.73 0.92 -9.65
C ALA A 162 16.34 0.04 -10.76
N GLY A 163 17.46 -0.63 -10.49
CA GLY A 163 18.11 -1.52 -11.45
C GLY A 163 17.44 -2.89 -11.60
N ALA A 164 16.58 -3.28 -10.65
CA ALA A 164 15.89 -4.56 -10.65
C ALA A 164 14.53 -4.51 -11.37
N LEU A 165 14.03 -3.32 -11.70
CA LEU A 165 12.73 -3.12 -12.32
C LEU A 165 12.83 -3.11 -13.86
N PRO A 166 11.93 -3.81 -14.57
CA PRO A 166 11.89 -3.78 -16.03
C PRO A 166 11.36 -2.44 -16.56
N GLY A 167 12.23 -1.71 -17.29
CA GLY A 167 11.91 -0.47 -18.00
C GLY A 167 12.47 0.81 -17.35
N GLU A 168 12.74 1.83 -18.16
CA GLU A 168 13.21 3.15 -17.71
C GLU A 168 12.07 3.96 -17.07
N LYS A 169 11.57 3.53 -15.90
CA LYS A 169 10.41 4.18 -15.25
C LYS A 169 10.81 5.21 -14.19
N GLY A 170 12.09 5.32 -13.84
CA GLY A 170 12.56 6.08 -12.67
C GLY A 170 12.87 7.56 -12.88
N ASP A 171 12.57 8.16 -14.03
CA ASP A 171 13.07 9.50 -14.38
C ASP A 171 12.63 10.60 -13.42
N GLY A 172 11.40 10.50 -12.89
CA GLY A 172 10.90 11.41 -11.86
C GLY A 172 11.76 11.42 -10.58
N LEU A 173 12.07 10.24 -10.04
CA LEU A 173 12.90 10.09 -8.84
C LEU A 173 14.37 10.43 -9.09
N LYS A 174 14.89 10.14 -10.29
CA LYS A 174 16.24 10.56 -10.69
C LYS A 174 16.35 12.09 -10.65
N GLY A 175 15.41 12.80 -11.28
CA GLY A 175 15.36 14.26 -11.26
C GLY A 175 15.23 14.83 -9.85
N PHE A 176 14.36 14.26 -9.02
CA PHE A 176 14.21 14.65 -7.62
C PHE A 176 15.52 14.47 -6.84
N SER A 177 16.22 13.35 -7.04
CA SER A 177 17.51 13.07 -6.40
C SER A 177 18.61 14.05 -6.81
N VAL A 178 18.64 14.48 -8.08
CA VAL A 178 19.57 15.52 -8.55
C VAL A 178 19.32 16.83 -7.81
N ILE A 179 18.07 17.26 -7.70
CA ILE A 179 17.69 18.48 -6.96
C ILE A 179 18.08 18.36 -5.48
N LEU A 180 17.80 17.21 -4.86
CA LEU A 180 18.17 16.93 -3.47
C LEU A 180 19.69 16.97 -3.24
N LYS A 181 20.48 16.42 -4.16
CA LYS A 181 21.95 16.44 -4.04
C LYS A 181 22.50 17.85 -4.25
N ALA A 182 21.93 18.60 -5.19
CA ALA A 182 22.27 20.01 -5.41
C ALA A 182 21.96 20.87 -4.18
N SER A 183 20.81 20.66 -3.52
CA SER A 183 20.44 21.40 -2.30
C SER A 183 21.37 21.13 -1.12
N ILE A 184 21.84 19.88 -0.98
CA ILE A 184 22.84 19.53 0.05
C ILE A 184 24.19 20.19 -0.27
N ALA A 185 24.60 20.18 -1.54
CA ALA A 185 25.90 20.68 -1.97
C ALA A 185 26.00 22.22 -1.93
N ALA A 186 24.91 22.93 -2.25
CA ALA A 186 24.84 24.39 -2.18
C ALA A 186 24.97 24.93 -0.74
N GLY A 187 24.77 24.07 0.27
CA GLY A 187 24.65 24.51 1.65
C GLY A 187 23.31 25.19 1.91
N ARG A 188 23.01 25.49 3.19
CA ARG A 188 21.85 26.31 3.52
C ARG A 188 22.29 27.77 3.43
N GLU A 189 21.75 28.51 2.45
CA GLU A 189 21.75 29.97 2.53
C GLU A 189 20.84 30.38 3.70
N ASP A 190 21.27 31.38 4.49
CA ASP A 190 20.55 31.78 5.70
C ASP A 190 19.16 32.32 5.34
N GLY A 191 18.11 31.55 5.70
CA GLY A 191 16.71 31.98 5.66
C GLY A 191 15.84 31.35 4.58
N GLU A 192 16.40 30.63 3.60
CA GLU A 192 15.62 29.99 2.54
C GLU A 192 15.51 28.47 2.77
N PRO A 193 14.29 27.87 2.70
CA PRO A 193 14.12 26.43 2.85
C PRO A 193 14.80 25.70 1.68
N PRO A 194 15.35 24.49 1.91
CA PRO A 194 15.95 23.72 0.84
C PRO A 194 14.87 23.32 -0.19
N PRO A 195 15.18 23.31 -1.49
CA PRO A 195 14.19 22.95 -2.53
C PRO A 195 13.73 21.49 -2.48
N ALA A 196 14.40 20.63 -1.69
CA ALA A 196 13.97 19.27 -1.42
C ALA A 196 14.49 18.79 -0.06
N SER A 197 13.57 18.27 0.75
CA SER A 197 13.78 17.65 2.05
C SER A 197 13.85 16.13 1.97
N ALA A 198 13.10 15.50 1.05
CA ALA A 198 12.95 14.05 0.85
C ALA A 198 12.16 13.34 1.97
N HIS A 199 10.90 13.75 2.13
CA HIS A 199 9.91 13.15 3.01
C HIS A 199 9.47 11.76 2.56
N LEU A 200 9.15 10.91 3.54
CA LEU A 200 8.77 9.53 3.28
C LEU A 200 7.50 9.41 2.42
N ALA A 201 6.44 10.19 2.71
CA ALA A 201 5.13 9.93 2.11
C ALA A 201 5.10 10.11 0.58
N PRO A 202 5.56 11.24 0.01
CA PRO A 202 5.62 11.40 -1.45
C PRO A 202 6.52 10.33 -2.10
N LEU A 203 7.70 10.07 -1.52
CA LEU A 203 8.65 9.10 -2.06
C LEU A 203 8.11 7.67 -2.02
N PHE A 204 7.41 7.29 -0.96
CA PHE A 204 6.79 5.96 -0.86
C PHE A 204 5.70 5.77 -1.90
N GLY A 205 4.85 6.79 -2.12
CA GLY A 205 3.84 6.78 -3.17
C GLY A 205 4.44 6.59 -4.56
N ALA A 206 5.45 7.39 -4.90
CA ALA A 206 6.15 7.29 -6.17
C ALA A 206 6.82 5.93 -6.37
N ILE A 207 7.56 5.45 -5.36
CA ILE A 207 8.26 4.17 -5.42
C ILE A 207 7.28 3.00 -5.54
N GLY A 208 6.14 3.04 -4.83
CA GLY A 208 5.10 2.02 -4.95
C GLY A 208 4.60 1.88 -6.38
N ARG A 209 4.30 3.00 -7.04
CA ARG A 209 3.90 3.02 -8.46
C ARG A 209 4.98 2.46 -9.36
N LEU A 210 6.22 2.92 -9.19
CA LEU A 210 7.32 2.54 -10.06
C LEU A 210 7.71 1.07 -9.89
N ALA A 211 7.53 0.54 -8.68
CA ALA A 211 7.68 -0.87 -8.36
C ALA A 211 6.52 -1.76 -8.85
N GLY A 212 5.47 -1.17 -9.43
CA GLY A 212 4.35 -1.87 -10.03
C GLY A 212 3.28 -2.34 -9.04
N LEU A 213 3.29 -1.84 -7.80
CA LEU A 213 2.17 -2.04 -6.87
C LEU A 213 0.96 -1.26 -7.37
N SER A 214 -0.25 -1.72 -7.05
CA SER A 214 -1.46 -0.91 -7.24
C SER A 214 -1.49 0.27 -6.26
N LEU A 215 -2.39 1.23 -6.50
CA LEU A 215 -2.58 2.39 -5.61
C LEU A 215 -3.04 1.91 -4.22
N GLU A 216 -3.99 0.96 -4.19
CA GLU A 216 -4.53 0.34 -2.97
C GLU A 216 -3.45 -0.38 -2.19
N GLN A 217 -2.63 -1.19 -2.88
CA GLN A 217 -1.51 -1.91 -2.29
C GLN A 217 -0.50 -0.95 -1.67
N THR A 218 -0.10 0.10 -2.40
CA THR A 218 0.85 1.11 -1.93
C THR A 218 0.32 1.82 -0.69
N ALA A 219 -0.93 2.27 -0.74
CA ALA A 219 -1.59 2.97 0.37
C ALA A 219 -1.70 2.09 1.62
N TYR A 220 -2.10 0.83 1.45
CA TYR A 220 -2.25 -0.11 2.56
C TYR A 220 -0.90 -0.46 3.18
N VAL A 221 0.13 -0.75 2.37
CA VAL A 221 1.48 -1.06 2.89
C VAL A 221 2.08 0.14 3.61
N PHE A 222 1.88 1.35 3.09
CA PHE A 222 2.33 2.59 3.74
C PHE A 222 1.73 2.73 5.16
N MET A 223 0.41 2.58 5.28
CA MET A 223 -0.29 2.65 6.58
C MET A 223 0.10 1.48 7.50
N LEU A 224 0.20 0.27 6.96
CA LEU A 224 0.60 -0.90 7.74
C LEU A 224 2.04 -0.77 8.24
N GLY A 225 2.94 -0.15 7.48
CA GLY A 225 4.31 0.14 7.88
C GLY A 225 4.38 0.96 9.17
N HIS A 226 3.57 2.03 9.25
CA HIS A 226 3.44 2.83 10.48
C HIS A 226 2.93 1.99 11.66
N VAL A 227 1.89 1.17 11.44
CA VAL A 227 1.36 0.29 12.50
C VAL A 227 2.39 -0.73 12.96
N LYS A 228 3.16 -1.35 12.05
CA LYS A 228 4.26 -2.27 12.39
C LYS A 228 5.32 -1.58 13.23
N ALA A 229 5.70 -0.35 12.89
CA ALA A 229 6.66 0.44 13.66
C ALA A 229 6.14 0.73 15.08
N LEU A 230 4.88 1.13 15.22
CA LEU A 230 4.23 1.37 16.52
C LEU A 230 4.14 0.11 17.38
N VAL A 231 3.71 -1.00 16.80
CA VAL A 231 3.63 -2.30 17.49
C VAL A 231 5.02 -2.73 17.95
N SER A 232 6.03 -2.55 17.12
CA SER A 232 7.44 -2.81 17.49
C SER A 232 7.89 -1.92 18.66
N ALA A 233 7.58 -0.62 18.63
CA ALA A 233 7.88 0.30 19.72
C ALA A 233 7.15 -0.09 21.02
N ALA A 234 5.88 -0.50 20.95
CA ALA A 234 5.10 -0.94 22.10
C ALA A 234 5.68 -2.20 22.77
N VAL A 235 6.17 -3.16 21.98
CA VAL A 235 6.89 -4.33 22.50
C VAL A 235 8.16 -3.91 23.23
N ARG A 236 8.97 -3.02 22.64
CA ARG A 236 10.21 -2.53 23.28
C ARG A 236 9.96 -1.68 24.52
N ALA A 237 8.83 -0.98 24.58
CA ALA A 237 8.37 -0.25 25.75
C ALA A 237 7.79 -1.15 26.85
N GLY A 238 7.75 -2.48 26.63
CA GLY A 238 7.25 -3.45 27.60
C GLY A 238 5.73 -3.46 27.78
N MET A 239 4.96 -2.88 26.84
CA MET A 239 3.50 -2.85 26.94
C MET A 239 2.88 -4.24 26.72
N PHE A 240 3.45 -5.02 25.80
CA PHE A 240 3.03 -6.39 25.52
C PHE A 240 4.13 -7.21 24.83
N GLY A 241 3.99 -8.53 24.86
CA GLY A 241 4.95 -9.48 24.26
C GLY A 241 4.77 -9.71 22.75
N PRO A 242 5.72 -10.42 22.11
CA PRO A 242 5.73 -10.63 20.65
C PRO A 242 4.51 -11.39 20.11
N TYR A 243 3.95 -12.34 20.86
CA TYR A 243 2.72 -13.04 20.44
C TYR A 243 1.50 -12.12 20.44
N GLN A 244 1.40 -11.21 21.43
CA GLN A 244 0.33 -10.21 21.47
C GLN A 244 0.50 -9.16 20.36
N ALA A 245 1.74 -8.82 20.01
CA ALA A 245 2.04 -7.99 18.85
C ALA A 245 1.51 -8.61 17.55
N GLN A 246 1.82 -9.89 17.30
CA GLN A 246 1.31 -10.59 16.11
C GLN A 246 -0.22 -10.74 16.13
N LYS A 247 -0.81 -11.04 17.30
CA LYS A 247 -2.27 -11.05 17.46
C LYS A 247 -2.91 -9.69 17.13
N THR A 248 -2.24 -8.59 17.47
CA THR A 248 -2.71 -7.23 17.16
C THR A 248 -2.64 -6.97 15.66
N LEU A 249 -1.52 -7.27 15.01
CA LEU A 249 -1.34 -7.08 13.57
C LEU A 249 -2.26 -7.96 12.71
N ALA A 250 -2.54 -9.18 13.17
CA ALA A 250 -3.47 -10.11 12.52
C ALA A 250 -4.95 -9.82 12.85
N GLY A 251 -5.23 -8.93 13.79
CA GLY A 251 -6.58 -8.67 14.26
C GLY A 251 -7.40 -7.80 13.31
N GLU A 252 -8.70 -8.09 13.23
CA GLU A 252 -9.68 -7.32 12.43
C GLU A 252 -9.72 -5.83 12.81
N THR A 253 -9.43 -5.48 14.07
CA THR A 253 -9.37 -4.09 14.53
C THR A 253 -8.36 -3.28 13.73
N VAL A 254 -7.13 -3.77 13.54
CA VAL A 254 -6.08 -3.04 12.81
C VAL A 254 -6.45 -2.90 11.34
N GLN A 255 -6.90 -4.00 10.74
CA GLN A 255 -7.34 -4.00 9.34
C GLN A 255 -8.50 -3.01 9.12
N GLY A 256 -9.50 -3.04 10.00
CA GLY A 256 -10.64 -2.12 9.96
C GLY A 256 -10.24 -0.66 10.12
N LEU A 257 -9.32 -0.35 11.04
CA LEU A 257 -8.81 1.01 11.23
C LEU A 257 -8.06 1.52 10.01
N ILE A 258 -7.19 0.70 9.41
CA ILE A 258 -6.47 1.05 8.18
C ILE A 258 -7.46 1.28 7.04
N ASN A 259 -8.39 0.34 6.81
CA ASN A 259 -9.39 0.46 5.74
C ASN A 259 -10.26 1.70 5.90
N ALA A 260 -10.70 2.02 7.12
CA ALA A 260 -11.47 3.23 7.39
C ALA A 260 -10.66 4.50 7.13
N ALA A 261 -9.38 4.52 7.50
CA ALA A 261 -8.49 5.64 7.22
C ALA A 261 -8.22 5.81 5.72
N LEU A 262 -8.00 4.71 4.99
CA LEU A 262 -7.85 4.73 3.53
C LEU A 262 -9.10 5.27 2.85
N ALA A 263 -10.28 4.76 3.21
CA ALA A 263 -11.54 5.22 2.63
C ALA A 263 -11.80 6.70 2.90
N ARG A 264 -11.43 7.19 4.09
CA ARG A 264 -11.60 8.59 4.48
C ARG A 264 -10.70 9.53 3.68
N GLU A 265 -9.43 9.15 3.44
CA GLU A 265 -8.44 10.04 2.82
C GLU A 265 -8.24 9.81 1.31
N TRP A 266 -8.95 8.85 0.71
CA TRP A 266 -8.72 8.39 -0.66
C TRP A 266 -8.72 9.51 -1.71
N GLU A 267 -9.68 10.43 -1.57
CA GLU A 267 -9.88 11.60 -2.44
C GLU A 267 -9.58 12.93 -1.73
N THR A 268 -8.94 12.88 -0.55
CA THR A 268 -8.54 14.11 0.15
C THR A 268 -7.41 14.79 -0.65
N PRO A 269 -7.59 16.04 -1.09
CA PRO A 269 -6.52 16.79 -1.75
C PRO A 269 -5.46 17.20 -0.72
N VAL A 270 -4.20 17.35 -1.15
CA VAL A 270 -3.07 17.62 -0.24
C VAL A 270 -3.21 18.94 0.51
N GLU A 271 -3.93 19.90 -0.06
CA GLU A 271 -4.24 21.21 0.55
C GLU A 271 -5.21 21.09 1.74
N LYS A 272 -5.89 19.95 1.88
CA LYS A 272 -6.76 19.62 3.03
C LYS A 272 -6.13 18.60 3.97
N ALA A 273 -4.92 18.12 3.66
CA ALA A 273 -4.19 17.24 4.56
C ALA A 273 -3.77 18.03 5.81
N GLY A 274 -3.87 17.40 6.98
CA GLY A 274 -3.59 18.10 8.22
C GLY A 274 -3.83 17.26 9.47
N GLN A 275 -3.44 17.81 10.62
CA GLN A 275 -3.57 17.12 11.90
C GLN A 275 -5.02 17.07 12.36
N CYS A 276 -5.60 15.86 12.45
CA CYS A 276 -6.94 15.66 13.02
C CYS A 276 -6.93 15.33 14.52
N VAL A 277 -5.76 15.01 15.07
CA VAL A 277 -5.57 14.67 16.50
C VAL A 277 -4.43 15.52 17.09
N PRO A 278 -4.69 16.79 17.49
CA PRO A 278 -3.64 17.71 17.94
C PRO A 278 -2.75 17.18 19.08
N VAL A 279 -3.31 16.33 19.94
CA VAL A 279 -2.55 15.71 21.04
C VAL A 279 -1.45 14.76 20.55
N MET A 280 -1.59 14.18 19.35
CA MET A 280 -0.53 13.35 18.75
C MET A 280 0.71 14.17 18.44
N ASP A 281 0.56 15.36 17.86
CA ASP A 281 1.69 16.27 17.61
C ASP A 281 2.36 16.71 18.91
N LEU A 282 1.56 16.96 19.95
CA LEU A 282 2.09 17.29 21.27
C LEU A 282 2.93 16.15 21.85
N TRP A 283 2.44 14.91 21.82
CA TRP A 283 3.23 13.77 22.31
C TRP A 283 4.48 13.53 21.45
N PHE A 284 4.38 13.69 20.14
CA PHE A 284 5.53 13.52 19.27
C PHE A 284 6.60 14.59 19.57
N GLY A 285 6.23 15.87 19.65
CA GLY A 285 7.15 16.96 19.95
C GLY A 285 7.74 16.88 21.36
N ARG A 286 6.95 16.45 22.35
CA ARG A 286 7.42 16.28 23.73
C ARG A 286 8.46 15.16 23.90
N HIS A 287 8.68 14.35 22.87
CA HIS A 287 9.75 13.34 22.88
C HIS A 287 11.13 13.96 23.15
N GLU A 288 11.38 15.18 22.66
CA GLU A 288 12.66 15.89 22.87
C GLU A 288 12.92 16.28 24.33
N VAL A 289 11.87 16.43 25.14
CA VAL A 289 11.99 16.88 26.53
C VAL A 289 11.93 15.73 27.54
N LEU A 290 11.93 14.48 27.07
CA LEU A 290 12.01 13.31 27.94
C LEU A 290 13.42 13.18 28.54
N TYR A 291 13.48 12.99 29.87
CA TYR A 291 14.74 12.83 30.60
C TYR A 291 15.54 11.59 30.16
N SER A 292 14.85 10.47 29.91
CA SER A 292 15.41 9.24 29.37
C SER A 292 14.62 8.82 28.14
N ARG A 293 15.32 8.35 27.10
CA ARG A 293 14.76 8.01 25.79
C ARG A 293 15.30 6.67 25.33
N ILE A 294 14.41 5.77 24.92
CA ILE A 294 14.76 4.52 24.25
C ILE A 294 14.59 4.59 22.73
N PHE A 295 13.83 5.57 22.24
CA PHE A 295 13.63 5.81 20.81
C PHE A 295 14.23 7.14 20.36
N ASN A 296 14.55 7.17 19.08
CA ASN A 296 15.03 8.33 18.34
C ASN A 296 13.87 9.13 17.73
N SER A 297 12.62 8.96 18.24
CA SER A 297 11.42 9.64 17.71
C SER A 297 11.78 11.06 17.29
#